data_AF-A0A2D0KHY0-F1
#
_entry.id   AF-A0A2D0KHY0-F1
#
_cell.length_a   1.000
_cell.length_b   1.000
_cell.length_c   1.000
_cell.angle_alpha   90.00
_cell.angle_beta   90.00
_cell.angle_gamma   90.00
#
_symmetry.space_group_name_H-M   'P 1'
#
loop_
_entity.id
_entity.type
_entity.pdbx_description
1 polymer ?
#
loop_
_entity_poly.entity_id
_entity_poly.type
_entity_poly.pdbx_seq_one_letter_code
_entity_poly.pdbx_strand_id
1 'polypeptide(L)'
;MFQFTEFEKVLRTDNPHYERIRHSELHDVVNLVSRGNTFRVEQLVSVMNKVSPERWKKYSKTRSYLIRECPMLLELLAPKIIGFHTLNMRKGAGGYIIHDLIWTSSTGVLEDLRHKNVRVREKVYWQAPDNSVQPYVVEDYRRQGEHYGVGNAVETQGWVGQNTDSHDAAGPFSPDVLKLRDSDEVEFVVNQTYQQTNGASQNWIDIPLCSYRILRRAKCIGGKIQFTIKKENTILPNDRLSNMVEI
;
A
#
# COMPACT_ATOMS: atom_id res chain seq x y z
N MET A 1 28.92 -14.95 8.15
CA MET A 1 29.56 -14.97 6.82
C MET A 1 29.07 -16.22 6.12
N PHE A 2 28.54 -16.11 4.90
CA PHE A 2 27.90 -17.23 4.22
C PHE A 2 28.91 -18.36 3.92
N GLN A 3 28.52 -19.61 4.18
CA GLN A 3 29.37 -20.79 3.94
C GLN A 3 28.70 -21.74 2.95
N PHE A 4 29.25 -21.84 1.75
CA PHE A 4 28.67 -22.65 0.67
C PHE A 4 28.62 -24.15 1.03
N THR A 5 29.63 -24.67 1.72
CA THR A 5 29.68 -26.07 2.17
C THR A 5 28.54 -26.43 3.13
N GLU A 6 28.18 -25.51 4.03
CA GLU A 6 27.05 -25.69 4.95
C GLU A 6 25.71 -25.53 4.22
N PHE A 7 25.60 -24.57 3.30
CA PHE A 7 24.46 -24.46 2.40
C PHE A 7 24.21 -25.77 1.63
N GLU A 8 25.25 -26.37 1.06
CA GLU A 8 25.14 -27.62 0.29
C GLU A 8 24.65 -28.79 1.15
N LYS A 9 25.14 -28.90 2.40
CA LYS A 9 24.66 -29.91 3.37
C LYS A 9 23.18 -29.75 3.67
N VAL A 10 22.73 -28.52 3.92
CA VAL A 10 21.30 -28.24 4.17
C VAL A 10 20.45 -28.56 2.93
N LEU A 11 20.91 -28.15 1.75
CA LEU A 11 20.23 -28.41 0.49
C LEU A 11 20.08 -29.91 0.19
N ARG A 12 21.12 -30.71 0.49
CA ARG A 12 21.07 -32.18 0.35
C ARG A 12 20.13 -32.85 1.35
N THR A 13 19.82 -32.18 2.47
CA THR A 13 18.79 -32.67 3.41
C THR A 13 17.39 -32.54 2.81
N ASP A 14 17.12 -31.44 2.09
CA ASP A 14 15.84 -31.23 1.40
C ASP A 14 15.77 -31.98 0.05
N ASN A 15 16.92 -32.33 -0.54
CA ASN A 15 17.04 -33.03 -1.80
C ASN A 15 18.26 -33.97 -1.84
N PRO A 16 18.11 -35.21 -1.33
CA PRO A 16 19.21 -36.18 -1.23
C PRO A 16 19.88 -36.52 -2.56
N HIS A 17 19.14 -36.44 -3.68
CA HIS A 17 19.62 -36.74 -5.03
C HIS A 17 19.87 -35.45 -5.83
N TYR A 18 20.88 -34.69 -5.41
CA TYR A 18 21.32 -33.37 -5.91
C TYR A 18 21.32 -33.17 -7.45
N GLU A 19 21.30 -34.25 -8.23
CA GLU A 19 21.51 -34.30 -9.69
C GLU A 19 20.44 -33.61 -10.56
N ARG A 20 19.26 -33.27 -10.04
CA ARG A 20 18.22 -32.58 -10.84
C ARG A 20 18.22 -31.06 -10.73
N ILE A 21 19.21 -30.45 -10.08
CA ILE A 21 19.18 -29.00 -9.79
C ILE A 21 19.43 -28.15 -11.04
N ARG A 22 20.22 -28.60 -12.02
CA ARG A 22 20.52 -27.84 -13.25
C ARG A 22 19.29 -27.46 -14.09
N HIS A 23 18.17 -28.15 -13.89
CA HIS A 23 16.90 -27.88 -14.55
C HIS A 23 15.79 -27.46 -13.58
N SER A 24 16.14 -27.19 -12.32
CA SER A 24 15.18 -26.77 -11.30
C SER A 24 15.19 -25.26 -11.14
N GLU A 25 14.08 -24.69 -10.67
CA GLU A 25 13.98 -23.26 -10.33
C GLU A 25 15.08 -22.81 -9.33
N LEU A 26 15.59 -23.73 -8.51
CA LEU A 26 16.69 -23.48 -7.56
C LEU A 26 18.07 -23.39 -8.22
N HIS A 27 18.21 -23.70 -9.51
CA HIS A 27 19.51 -23.68 -10.18
C HIS A 27 20.19 -22.32 -10.04
N ASP A 28 19.45 -21.25 -10.32
CA ASP A 28 19.95 -19.89 -10.30
C ASP A 28 20.38 -19.48 -8.88
N VAL A 29 19.63 -19.92 -7.86
CA VAL A 29 19.99 -19.71 -6.45
C VAL A 29 21.31 -20.40 -6.13
N VAL A 30 21.43 -21.70 -6.45
CA VAL A 30 22.62 -22.50 -6.17
C VAL A 30 23.84 -21.96 -6.90
N ASN A 31 23.69 -21.62 -8.19
CA ASN A 31 24.76 -21.08 -9.04
C ASN A 31 25.24 -19.70 -8.55
N LEU A 32 24.33 -18.88 -8.03
CA LEU A 32 24.70 -17.59 -7.45
C LEU A 32 25.51 -17.78 -6.16
N VAL A 33 25.05 -18.62 -5.25
CA VAL A 33 25.70 -18.79 -3.93
C VAL A 33 26.93 -19.70 -3.98
N SER A 34 27.08 -20.54 -5.01
CA SER A 34 28.29 -21.34 -5.24
C SER A 34 29.52 -20.50 -5.56
N ARG A 35 29.34 -19.22 -5.91
CA ARG A 35 30.41 -18.25 -6.08
C ARG A 35 30.93 -17.67 -4.75
N GLY A 36 30.42 -18.16 -3.62
CA GLY A 36 30.82 -17.75 -2.27
C GLY A 36 30.30 -16.37 -1.88
N ASN A 37 31.07 -15.61 -1.09
CA ASN A 37 30.67 -14.28 -0.54
C ASN A 37 30.66 -13.14 -1.58
N THR A 38 30.62 -13.44 -2.88
CA THR A 38 30.78 -12.44 -3.95
C THR A 38 29.45 -11.91 -4.50
N PHE A 39 28.31 -12.48 -4.11
CA PHE A 39 27.00 -12.01 -4.55
C PHE A 39 26.49 -10.86 -3.68
N ARG A 40 25.76 -9.94 -4.31
CA ARG A 40 24.98 -8.93 -3.59
C ARG A 40 23.66 -9.53 -3.12
N VAL A 41 23.17 -9.12 -1.96
CA VAL A 41 21.92 -9.66 -1.38
C VAL A 41 20.74 -9.44 -2.34
N GLU A 42 20.71 -8.32 -3.06
CA GLU A 42 19.68 -7.99 -4.05
C GLU A 42 19.67 -8.97 -5.23
N GLN A 43 20.84 -9.48 -5.64
CA GLN A 43 20.93 -10.52 -6.67
C GLN A 43 20.34 -11.83 -6.16
N LEU A 44 20.59 -12.17 -4.89
CA LEU A 44 20.03 -13.35 -4.25
C LEU A 44 18.51 -13.26 -4.15
N VAL A 45 17.97 -12.10 -3.76
CA VAL A 45 16.52 -11.83 -3.76
C VAL A 45 15.92 -12.04 -5.15
N SER A 46 16.56 -11.49 -6.19
CA SER A 46 16.08 -11.60 -7.57
C SER A 46 15.95 -13.05 -8.03
N VAL A 47 16.95 -13.91 -7.75
CA VAL A 47 16.87 -15.34 -8.11
C VAL A 47 15.93 -16.12 -7.20
N MET A 48 15.83 -15.76 -5.91
CA MET A 48 14.90 -16.41 -4.99
C MET A 48 13.43 -16.15 -5.33
N ASN A 49 13.10 -14.97 -5.85
CA ASN A 49 11.73 -14.61 -6.28
C ASN A 49 11.27 -15.36 -7.54
N LYS A 50 12.18 -16.01 -8.29
CA LYS A 50 11.84 -16.85 -9.45
C LYS A 50 11.45 -18.27 -9.05
N VAL A 51 11.71 -18.66 -7.80
CA VAL A 51 11.41 -20.00 -7.28
C VAL A 51 9.97 -20.03 -6.77
N SER A 52 9.19 -20.99 -7.26
CA SER A 52 7.78 -21.11 -6.89
C SER A 52 7.58 -21.35 -5.38
N PRO A 53 6.45 -20.90 -4.80
CA PRO A 53 6.12 -21.16 -3.39
C PRO A 53 6.14 -22.65 -3.04
N GLU A 54 5.66 -23.53 -3.92
CA GLU A 54 5.64 -24.98 -3.75
C GLU A 54 7.06 -25.55 -3.65
N ARG A 55 7.97 -25.01 -4.46
CA ARG A 55 9.39 -25.34 -4.39
C ARG A 55 9.96 -24.86 -3.07
N TRP A 56 9.70 -23.61 -2.66
CA TRP A 56 10.18 -23.13 -1.36
C TRP A 56 9.63 -23.91 -0.17
N LYS A 57 8.42 -24.44 -0.26
CA LYS A 57 7.84 -25.35 0.75
C LYS A 57 8.65 -26.66 0.83
N LYS A 58 9.01 -27.25 -0.32
CA LYS A 58 9.87 -28.44 -0.36
C LYS A 58 11.28 -28.16 0.19
N TYR A 59 11.85 -27.00 -0.14
CA TYR A 59 13.22 -26.61 0.25
C TYR A 59 13.24 -25.63 1.42
N SER A 60 12.38 -25.86 2.42
CA SER A 60 12.14 -24.93 3.52
C SER A 60 13.34 -24.76 4.46
N LYS A 61 14.15 -25.81 4.67
CA LYS A 61 15.39 -25.72 5.47
C LYS A 61 16.44 -24.91 4.71
N THR A 62 16.56 -25.14 3.40
CA THR A 62 17.44 -24.37 2.51
C THR A 62 17.09 -22.89 2.53
N ARG A 63 15.80 -22.54 2.38
CA ARG A 63 15.33 -21.15 2.47
C ARG A 63 15.65 -20.52 3.83
N SER A 64 15.38 -21.25 4.91
CA SER A 64 15.65 -20.79 6.27
C SER A 64 17.15 -20.56 6.52
N TYR A 65 18.01 -21.43 5.98
CA TYR A 65 19.45 -21.23 6.04
C TYR A 65 19.88 -19.95 5.34
N LEU A 66 19.42 -19.72 4.10
CA LEU A 66 19.74 -18.49 3.36
C LEU A 66 19.32 -17.23 4.13
N ILE A 67 18.09 -17.21 4.67
CA ILE A 67 17.58 -16.08 5.46
C ILE A 67 18.41 -15.87 6.74
N ARG A 68 18.81 -16.94 7.42
CA ARG A 68 19.64 -16.84 8.64
C ARG A 68 21.03 -16.29 8.34
N GLU A 69 21.68 -16.75 7.27
CA GLU A 69 23.03 -16.31 6.90
C GLU A 69 23.03 -14.92 6.24
N CYS A 70 21.90 -14.49 5.68
CA CYS A 70 21.71 -13.18 5.08
C CYS A 70 20.44 -12.52 5.65
N PRO A 71 20.47 -11.95 6.87
CA PRO A 71 19.27 -11.44 7.55
C PRO A 71 18.48 -10.39 6.76
N MET A 72 19.15 -9.58 5.92
CA MET A 72 18.50 -8.62 5.02
C MET A 72 17.55 -9.26 4.02
N LEU A 73 17.69 -10.57 3.72
CA LEU A 73 16.74 -11.30 2.87
C LEU A 73 15.34 -11.32 3.46
N LEU A 74 15.19 -11.33 4.79
CA LEU A 74 13.88 -11.35 5.41
C LEU A 74 13.07 -10.11 5.04
N GLU A 75 13.70 -8.94 5.06
CA GLU A 75 13.07 -7.67 4.70
C GLU A 75 12.84 -7.56 3.18
N LEU A 76 13.82 -7.98 2.38
CA LEU A 76 13.76 -7.84 0.92
C LEU A 76 12.83 -8.87 0.25
N LEU A 77 12.64 -10.05 0.84
CA LEU A 77 11.70 -11.09 0.39
C LEU A 77 10.32 -10.96 1.05
N ALA A 78 10.15 -10.03 1.99
CA ALA A 78 8.85 -9.80 2.59
C ALA A 78 7.83 -9.43 1.51
N PRO A 79 6.63 -10.02 1.54
CA PRO A 79 5.59 -9.70 0.58
C PRO A 79 5.22 -8.23 0.69
N LYS A 80 4.99 -7.59 -0.45
CA LYS A 80 4.63 -6.17 -0.53
C LYS A 80 3.33 -6.02 -1.29
N ILE A 81 2.55 -5.05 -0.88
CA ILE A 81 1.42 -4.55 -1.65
C ILE A 81 1.96 -3.77 -2.85
N ILE A 82 1.46 -4.12 -4.02
CA ILE A 82 1.72 -3.43 -5.29
C ILE A 82 0.41 -3.22 -6.06
N GLY A 83 0.40 -2.26 -6.98
CA GLY A 83 -0.78 -1.95 -7.80
C GLY A 83 -1.99 -1.51 -6.98
N PHE A 84 -1.77 -0.90 -5.81
CA PHE A 84 -2.83 -0.44 -4.94
C PHE A 84 -3.53 0.78 -5.56
N HIS A 85 -4.86 0.76 -5.68
CA HIS A 85 -5.61 1.91 -6.17
C HIS A 85 -7.08 1.89 -5.77
N THR A 86 -7.73 3.04 -5.91
CA THR A 86 -9.19 3.17 -5.81
C THR A 86 -9.82 2.71 -7.12
N LEU A 87 -10.48 1.55 -7.08
CA LEU A 87 -11.23 0.98 -8.20
C LEU A 87 -12.48 1.81 -8.51
N ASN A 88 -13.21 2.22 -7.47
CA ASN A 88 -14.43 3.00 -7.59
C ASN A 88 -14.59 3.96 -6.41
N MET A 89 -15.21 5.10 -6.66
CA MET A 89 -15.67 6.03 -5.64
C MET A 89 -17.14 6.34 -5.92
N ARG A 90 -18.00 6.16 -4.92
CA ARG A 90 -19.44 6.32 -5.10
C ARG A 90 -20.10 6.98 -3.90
N LYS A 91 -21.23 7.63 -4.15
CA LYS A 91 -22.10 8.19 -3.10
C LYS A 91 -22.70 7.06 -2.26
N GLY A 92 -22.51 7.15 -0.95
CA GLY A 92 -23.16 6.33 0.07
C GLY A 92 -24.46 6.97 0.57
N ALA A 93 -25.21 6.23 1.39
CA ALA A 93 -26.38 6.78 2.08
C ALA A 93 -25.94 7.86 3.08
N GLY A 94 -26.80 8.85 3.37
CA GLY A 94 -26.57 9.82 4.45
C GLY A 94 -25.42 10.80 4.23
N GLY A 95 -24.98 11.05 2.98
CA GLY A 95 -23.90 12.00 2.69
C GLY A 95 -22.49 11.42 2.84
N TYR A 96 -22.36 10.09 2.88
CA TYR A 96 -21.07 9.41 2.91
C TYR A 96 -20.51 9.20 1.50
N ILE A 97 -19.21 8.99 1.42
CA ILE A 97 -18.52 8.46 0.23
C ILE A 97 -18.04 7.07 0.55
N ILE A 98 -18.09 6.20 -0.44
CA ILE A 98 -17.57 4.85 -0.36
C ILE A 98 -16.46 4.71 -1.39
N HIS A 99 -15.32 4.19 -0.94
CA HIS A 99 -14.15 3.87 -1.76
C HIS A 99 -13.99 2.35 -1.82
N ASP A 100 -14.02 1.80 -3.04
CA ASP A 100 -13.64 0.42 -3.28
C ASP A 100 -12.16 0.42 -3.71
N LEU A 101 -11.33 -0.25 -2.91
CA LEU A 101 -9.87 -0.28 -3.02
C LEU A 101 -9.44 -1.68 -3.45
N ILE A 102 -8.48 -1.78 -4.37
CA ILE A 102 -7.91 -3.06 -4.79
C ILE A 102 -6.40 -3.01 -4.83
N TRP A 103 -5.76 -4.18 -4.67
CA TRP A 103 -4.31 -4.33 -4.73
C TRP A 103 -3.89 -5.77 -5.02
N THR A 104 -2.59 -5.95 -5.30
CA THR A 104 -1.99 -7.26 -5.58
C THR A 104 -0.74 -7.50 -4.73
N SER A 105 -0.28 -8.75 -4.67
CA SER A 105 0.94 -9.15 -3.94
C SER A 105 2.15 -9.15 -4.87
N SER A 106 3.28 -8.64 -4.39
CA SER A 106 4.56 -8.74 -5.10
C SER A 106 5.02 -10.19 -5.32
N THR A 107 4.47 -11.16 -4.58
CA THR A 107 4.77 -12.59 -4.74
C THR A 107 3.80 -13.30 -5.70
N GLY A 108 2.75 -12.62 -6.17
CA GLY A 108 1.65 -13.24 -6.91
C GLY A 108 0.68 -14.06 -6.06
N VAL A 109 1.03 -14.32 -4.79
CA VAL A 109 0.18 -15.02 -3.82
C VAL A 109 -0.48 -13.97 -2.94
N LEU A 110 -1.79 -13.77 -3.13
CA LEU A 110 -2.53 -12.76 -2.38
C LEU A 110 -2.44 -13.03 -0.87
N GLU A 111 -2.58 -14.29 -0.44
CA GLU A 111 -2.61 -14.70 0.97
C GLU A 111 -1.40 -14.26 1.79
N ASP A 112 -0.27 -13.99 1.14
CA ASP A 112 0.93 -13.46 1.79
C ASP A 112 0.70 -12.06 2.37
N LEU A 113 -0.29 -11.32 1.88
CA LEU A 113 -0.65 -9.97 2.32
C LEU A 113 -1.59 -9.91 3.52
N ARG A 114 -1.92 -11.06 4.15
CA ARG A 114 -2.74 -11.05 5.37
C ARG A 114 -2.15 -10.09 6.41
N HIS A 115 -3.00 -9.41 7.18
CA HIS A 115 -2.65 -8.33 8.14
C HIS A 115 -1.49 -8.63 9.11
N LYS A 116 -1.18 -9.92 9.36
CA LYS A 116 -0.04 -10.34 10.18
C LYS A 116 1.32 -10.11 9.49
N ASN A 117 1.32 -10.09 8.16
CA ASN A 117 2.51 -9.98 7.32
C ASN A 117 2.67 -8.57 6.75
N VAL A 118 1.59 -7.92 6.35
CA VAL A 118 1.60 -6.56 5.80
C VAL A 118 0.46 -5.74 6.40
N ARG A 119 0.74 -4.54 6.87
CA ARG A 119 -0.28 -3.56 7.31
C ARG A 119 -0.30 -2.39 6.35
N VAL A 120 -1.47 -1.79 6.17
CA VAL A 120 -1.69 -0.58 5.35
C VAL A 120 -2.26 0.52 6.21
N ARG A 121 -1.83 1.75 5.95
CA ARG A 121 -2.50 2.95 6.45
C ARG A 121 -2.63 4.00 5.36
N GLU A 122 -3.57 4.89 5.56
CA GLU A 122 -3.68 6.12 4.80
C GLU A 122 -2.92 7.22 5.56
N LYS A 123 -2.02 7.94 4.89
CA LYS A 123 -1.49 9.21 5.40
C LYS A 123 -2.15 10.35 4.65
N VAL A 124 -2.90 11.19 5.36
CA VAL A 124 -3.52 12.41 4.81
C VAL A 124 -2.82 13.63 5.37
N TYR A 125 -2.50 14.61 4.53
CA TYR A 125 -1.81 15.83 4.94
C TYR A 125 -2.25 17.03 4.11
N TRP A 126 -2.23 18.21 4.72
CA TRP A 126 -2.74 19.45 4.13
C TRP A 126 -1.90 20.65 4.56
N GLN A 127 -2.02 21.72 3.79
CA GLN A 127 -1.46 23.03 4.13
C GLN A 127 -2.51 23.87 4.84
N ALA A 128 -2.07 24.89 5.57
CA ALA A 128 -2.99 25.87 6.12
C ALA A 128 -3.78 26.52 4.97
N PRO A 129 -5.12 26.54 5.04
CA PRO A 129 -5.93 27.16 4.00
C PRO A 129 -5.87 28.68 4.07
N ASP A 130 -6.18 29.32 2.94
CA ASP A 130 -6.29 30.77 2.85
C ASP A 130 -7.31 31.33 3.86
N ASN A 131 -7.10 32.58 4.28
CA ASN A 131 -7.95 33.24 5.28
C ASN A 131 -9.44 33.27 4.89
N SER A 132 -9.75 33.27 3.59
CA SER A 132 -11.13 33.20 3.07
C SER A 132 -11.78 31.82 3.25
N VAL A 133 -10.98 30.75 3.31
CA VAL A 133 -11.44 29.36 3.43
C VAL A 133 -11.51 28.93 4.90
N GLN A 134 -10.64 29.48 5.77
CA GLN A 134 -10.57 29.13 7.20
C GLN A 134 -11.91 29.10 7.97
N PRO A 135 -12.86 30.04 7.76
CA PRO A 135 -14.15 30.01 8.44
C PRO A 135 -14.96 28.73 8.14
N TYR A 136 -14.77 28.17 6.95
CA TYR A 136 -15.55 27.04 6.43
C TYR A 136 -14.93 25.68 6.71
N VAL A 137 -13.76 25.62 7.36
CA VAL A 137 -13.12 24.37 7.77
C VAL A 137 -13.11 24.23 9.28
N VAL A 138 -13.19 22.99 9.76
CA VAL A 138 -13.11 22.68 11.20
C VAL A 138 -11.73 23.07 11.73
N GLU A 139 -11.66 23.33 13.04
CA GLU A 139 -10.50 23.98 13.67
C GLU A 139 -9.17 23.25 13.39
N ASP A 140 -9.17 21.91 13.45
CA ASP A 140 -7.98 21.08 13.21
C ASP A 140 -7.39 21.24 11.79
N TYR A 141 -8.23 21.61 10.81
CA TYR A 141 -7.81 21.79 9.42
C TYR A 141 -7.42 23.24 9.07
N ARG A 142 -7.51 24.18 10.03
CA ARG A 142 -7.14 25.60 9.81
C ARG A 142 -5.63 25.84 9.80
N ARG A 143 -4.84 24.87 10.22
CA ARG A 143 -3.37 24.92 10.21
C ARG A 143 -2.84 23.77 9.36
N GLN A 144 -1.58 23.87 8.95
CA GLN A 144 -0.90 22.73 8.33
C GLN A 144 -0.96 21.54 9.29
N GLY A 145 -1.30 20.37 8.76
CA GLY A 145 -1.47 19.17 9.57
C GLY A 145 -1.38 17.89 8.76
N GLU A 146 -1.35 16.79 9.49
CA GLU A 146 -1.48 15.45 8.95
C GLU A 146 -2.26 14.57 9.92
N HIS A 147 -2.98 13.59 9.38
CA HIS A 147 -3.58 12.51 10.16
C HIS A 147 -3.37 11.17 9.43
N TYR A 148 -3.55 10.09 10.18
CA TYR A 148 -3.45 8.74 9.65
C TYR A 148 -4.82 8.08 9.68
N GLY A 149 -5.33 7.71 8.50
CA GLY A 149 -6.51 6.87 8.37
C GLY A 149 -6.13 5.42 8.64
N VAL A 150 -6.88 4.78 9.54
CA VAL A 150 -6.76 3.34 9.78
C VAL A 150 -7.63 2.66 8.73
N GLY A 151 -7.03 2.27 7.60
CA GLY A 151 -7.74 1.37 6.69
C GLY A 151 -8.08 0.08 7.45
N ASN A 152 -9.27 -0.48 7.22
CA ASN A 152 -9.73 -1.76 7.82
C ASN A 152 -8.77 -2.97 7.66
N ALA A 153 -7.61 -2.80 7.00
CA ALA A 153 -6.50 -3.75 7.04
C ALA A 153 -5.78 -3.84 8.40
N VAL A 154 -6.08 -2.96 9.37
CA VAL A 154 -5.43 -3.00 10.68
C VAL A 154 -6.17 -3.90 11.69
N GLU A 155 -7.48 -4.12 11.56
CA GLU A 155 -8.23 -4.81 12.64
C GLU A 155 -9.25 -5.86 12.20
N THR A 156 -9.68 -5.91 10.95
CA THR A 156 -10.62 -6.95 10.48
C THR A 156 -9.95 -7.91 9.50
N GLN A 157 -10.38 -9.18 9.53
CA GLN A 157 -10.04 -10.18 8.51
C GLN A 157 -10.70 -9.80 7.17
N GLY A 158 -10.24 -8.71 6.55
CA GLY A 158 -10.70 -8.21 5.27
C GLY A 158 -10.06 -8.97 4.12
N TRP A 159 -10.89 -9.27 3.12
CA TRP A 159 -10.61 -10.07 1.95
C TRP A 159 -9.30 -9.68 1.27
N VAL A 160 -8.50 -10.70 0.97
CA VAL A 160 -7.15 -10.51 0.46
C VAL A 160 -7.21 -9.84 -0.93
N GLY A 161 -6.60 -8.67 -1.09
CA GLY A 161 -6.54 -7.95 -2.38
C GLY A 161 -7.61 -6.88 -2.62
N GLN A 162 -8.56 -6.68 -1.69
CA GLN A 162 -9.60 -5.65 -1.83
C GLN A 162 -10.13 -5.16 -0.47
N ASN A 163 -10.61 -3.91 -0.42
CA ASN A 163 -11.29 -3.37 0.75
C ASN A 163 -12.30 -2.30 0.36
N THR A 164 -13.26 -2.06 1.24
CA THR A 164 -14.16 -0.91 1.13
C THR A 164 -13.95 -0.01 2.34
N ASP A 165 -13.74 1.28 2.08
CA ASP A 165 -13.65 2.33 3.08
C ASP A 165 -14.79 3.33 2.89
N SER A 166 -15.24 3.96 3.98
CA SER A 166 -16.30 4.96 3.90
C SER A 166 -16.12 6.07 4.92
N HIS A 167 -16.35 7.30 4.50
CA HIS A 167 -16.26 8.48 5.36
C HIS A 167 -17.19 9.60 4.88
N ASP A 168 -17.40 10.60 5.73
CA ASP A 168 -18.26 11.74 5.44
C ASP A 168 -17.75 12.55 4.20
N ALA A 169 -18.68 13.00 3.37
CA ALA A 169 -18.39 13.85 2.23
C ALA A 169 -18.04 15.30 2.61
N ALA A 170 -18.60 15.82 3.70
CA ALA A 170 -18.22 17.12 4.21
C ALA A 170 -16.74 17.13 4.63
N GLY A 171 -16.25 16.03 5.21
CA GLY A 171 -14.84 15.85 5.58
C GLY A 171 -14.31 17.02 6.43
N PRO A 172 -13.37 17.84 5.91
CA PRO A 172 -12.78 18.96 6.66
C PRO A 172 -13.70 20.17 6.79
N PHE A 173 -14.83 20.22 6.06
CA PHE A 173 -15.73 21.37 6.09
C PHE A 173 -16.50 21.44 7.41
N SER A 174 -16.54 22.63 8.00
CA SER A 174 -17.38 22.93 9.17
C SER A 174 -18.84 23.15 8.74
N PRO A 175 -19.81 23.10 9.67
CA PRO A 175 -21.20 23.47 9.39
C PRO A 175 -21.37 24.88 8.81
N ASP A 176 -20.37 25.76 8.91
CA ASP A 176 -20.42 27.11 8.33
C ASP A 176 -20.49 27.10 6.80
N VAL A 177 -20.15 25.99 6.12
CA VAL A 177 -20.42 25.85 4.67
C VAL A 177 -21.90 25.97 4.33
N LEU A 178 -22.80 25.70 5.27
CA LEU A 178 -24.25 25.90 5.08
C LEU A 178 -24.63 27.39 4.98
N LYS A 179 -23.71 28.31 5.29
CA LYS A 179 -23.90 29.77 5.20
C LYS A 179 -23.44 30.35 3.86
N LEU A 180 -22.91 29.53 2.95
CA LEU A 180 -22.54 29.96 1.61
C LEU A 180 -23.76 30.50 0.87
N ARG A 181 -23.61 31.63 0.18
CA ARG A 181 -24.67 32.22 -0.63
C ARG A 181 -24.72 31.51 -1.98
N ASP A 182 -25.85 31.62 -2.67
CA ASP A 182 -25.99 31.03 -4.01
C ASP A 182 -24.84 31.49 -4.92
N SER A 183 -24.20 30.53 -5.59
CA SER A 183 -23.01 30.71 -6.44
C SER A 183 -21.67 30.90 -5.71
N ASP A 184 -21.66 31.03 -4.37
CA ASP A 184 -20.41 30.95 -3.61
C ASP A 184 -19.87 29.52 -3.65
N GLU A 185 -18.55 29.41 -3.76
CA GLU A 185 -17.82 28.15 -3.65
C GLU A 185 -16.61 28.29 -2.73
N VAL A 186 -16.32 27.20 -2.04
CA VAL A 186 -15.13 27.06 -1.21
C VAL A 186 -14.44 25.75 -1.54
N GLU A 187 -13.13 25.81 -1.66
CA GLU A 187 -12.29 24.67 -1.99
C GLU A 187 -11.29 24.38 -0.89
N PHE A 188 -11.05 23.11 -0.64
CA PHE A 188 -10.03 22.65 0.28
C PHE A 188 -9.31 21.44 -0.29
N VAL A 189 -7.98 21.47 -0.22
CA VAL A 189 -7.13 20.43 -0.80
C VAL A 189 -6.43 19.65 0.32
N VAL A 190 -6.56 18.33 0.25
CA VAL A 190 -5.73 17.41 1.03
C VAL A 190 -4.92 16.54 0.08
N ASN A 191 -3.75 16.11 0.53
CA ASN A 191 -2.97 15.10 -0.16
C ASN A 191 -3.03 13.80 0.63
N GLN A 192 -2.93 12.69 -0.08
CA GLN A 192 -3.06 11.37 0.47
C GLN A 192 -1.97 10.47 -0.11
N THR A 193 -1.30 9.72 0.76
CA THR A 193 -0.41 8.64 0.34
C THR A 193 -0.76 7.38 1.12
N TYR A 194 -0.94 6.25 0.42
CA TYR A 194 -1.05 4.96 1.10
C TYR A 194 0.33 4.44 1.46
N GLN A 195 0.47 3.96 2.69
CA GLN A 195 1.72 3.42 3.22
C GLN A 195 1.53 1.98 3.67
N GLN A 196 2.59 1.19 3.60
CA GLN A 196 2.63 -0.17 4.09
C GLN A 196 3.79 -0.40 5.06
N THR A 197 3.67 -1.44 5.88
CA THR A 197 4.75 -1.95 6.72
C THR A 197 4.67 -3.47 6.83
N ASN A 198 5.80 -4.13 7.02
CA ASN A 198 5.85 -5.58 7.22
C ASN A 198 5.62 -5.90 8.71
N GLY A 199 4.45 -6.47 9.03
CA GLY A 199 4.07 -6.89 10.37
C GLY A 199 3.92 -5.74 11.37
N ALA A 200 4.47 -5.90 12.58
CA ALA A 200 4.37 -4.93 13.67
C ALA A 200 5.41 -3.80 13.62
N SER A 201 6.21 -3.73 12.55
CA SER A 201 7.22 -2.67 12.37
C SER A 201 6.56 -1.29 12.28
N GLN A 202 7.17 -0.29 12.93
CA GLN A 202 6.78 1.11 12.83
C GLN A 202 7.36 1.82 11.59
N ASN A 203 8.16 1.11 10.78
CA ASN A 203 8.76 1.67 9.57
C ASN A 203 7.77 1.59 8.40
N TRP A 204 6.94 2.62 8.29
CA TRP A 204 6.00 2.79 7.19
C TRP A 204 6.72 3.30 5.94
N ILE A 205 6.49 2.62 4.82
CA ILE A 205 6.98 3.02 3.51
C ILE A 205 5.82 3.33 2.58
N ASP A 206 5.99 4.29 1.68
CA ASP A 206 4.97 4.62 0.70
C ASP A 206 4.76 3.45 -0.27
N ILE A 207 3.50 3.13 -0.57
CA ILE A 207 3.17 2.19 -1.63
C ILE A 207 3.43 2.93 -2.95
N PRO A 208 4.29 2.38 -3.85
CA PRO A 208 4.62 3.05 -5.10
C PRO A 208 3.38 3.42 -5.91
N LEU A 209 3.40 4.60 -6.53
CA LEU A 209 2.33 5.12 -7.39
C LEU A 209 0.99 5.40 -6.68
N CYS A 210 0.95 5.38 -5.34
CA CYS A 210 -0.28 5.50 -4.55
C CYS A 210 -0.40 6.85 -3.81
N SER A 211 0.00 7.93 -4.48
CA SER A 211 -0.12 9.29 -3.97
C SER A 211 -1.16 10.07 -4.76
N TYR A 212 -2.00 10.80 -4.04
CA TYR A 212 -3.18 11.45 -4.58
C TYR A 212 -3.32 12.87 -4.05
N ARG A 213 -3.82 13.75 -4.91
CA ARG A 213 -4.36 15.06 -4.54
C ARG A 213 -5.88 14.93 -4.49
N ILE A 214 -6.48 15.31 -3.38
CA ILE A 214 -7.93 15.34 -3.20
C ILE A 214 -8.38 16.79 -3.09
N LEU A 215 -9.14 17.24 -4.09
CA LEU A 215 -9.85 18.50 -4.05
C LEU A 215 -11.27 18.25 -3.55
N ARG A 216 -11.65 18.92 -2.45
CA ARG A 216 -13.03 18.99 -1.98
C ARG A 216 -13.57 20.39 -2.26
N ARG A 217 -14.72 20.46 -2.91
CA ARG A 217 -15.42 21.71 -3.22
C ARG A 217 -16.81 21.67 -2.62
N ALA A 218 -17.18 22.71 -1.88
CA ALA A 218 -18.55 22.94 -1.44
C ALA A 218 -19.10 24.16 -2.20
N LYS A 219 -20.28 24.00 -2.81
CA LYS A 219 -20.93 25.05 -3.60
C LYS A 219 -22.41 25.15 -3.25
N CYS A 220 -22.93 26.35 -3.07
CA CYS A 220 -24.35 26.57 -2.85
C CYS A 220 -25.09 26.69 -4.20
N ILE A 221 -26.05 25.80 -4.45
CA ILE A 221 -26.87 25.74 -5.65
C ILE A 221 -28.34 25.61 -5.24
N GLY A 222 -29.12 26.66 -5.46
CA GLY A 222 -30.56 26.65 -5.17
C GLY A 222 -30.85 26.44 -3.69
N GLY A 223 -30.07 27.08 -2.82
CA GLY A 223 -30.18 26.96 -1.36
C GLY A 223 -29.75 25.61 -0.78
N LYS A 224 -29.09 24.75 -1.57
CA LYS A 224 -28.50 23.48 -1.11
C LYS A 224 -26.99 23.50 -1.30
N ILE A 225 -26.27 22.90 -0.37
CA ILE A 225 -24.83 22.69 -0.53
C ILE A 225 -24.61 21.39 -1.30
N GLN A 226 -23.90 21.51 -2.41
CA GLN A 226 -23.38 20.39 -3.19
C GLN A 226 -21.91 20.19 -2.84
N PHE A 227 -21.51 18.95 -2.60
CA PHE A 227 -20.11 18.59 -2.42
C PHE A 227 -19.58 17.87 -3.65
N THR A 228 -18.50 18.39 -4.24
CA THR A 228 -17.75 17.71 -5.30
C THR A 228 -16.39 17.30 -4.76
N ILE A 229 -16.03 16.03 -4.94
CA ILE A 229 -14.76 15.50 -4.47
C ILE A 229 -14.05 14.83 -5.63
N LYS A 230 -12.85 15.33 -5.91
CA LYS A 230 -12.00 14.89 -7.01
C LYS A 230 -10.70 14.33 -6.42
N LYS A 231 -10.41 13.06 -6.68
CA LYS A 231 -9.18 12.37 -6.28
C LYS A 231 -8.33 12.10 -7.52
N GLU A 232 -7.16 12.70 -7.59
CA GLU A 232 -6.25 12.65 -8.75
C GLU A 232 -4.92 12.03 -8.35
N ASN A 233 -4.43 11.04 -9.11
CA ASN A 233 -3.11 10.47 -8.88
C ASN A 233 -2.03 11.50 -9.24
N THR A 234 -1.10 11.79 -8.33
CA THR A 234 -0.06 12.81 -8.54
C THR A 234 1.18 12.28 -9.24
N ILE A 235 1.33 10.95 -9.33
CA ILE A 235 2.49 10.28 -9.94
C ILE A 235 2.18 9.81 -11.36
N LEU A 236 0.93 9.40 -11.61
CA LEU A 236 0.45 8.94 -12.92
C LEU A 236 -0.50 9.98 -13.55
N PRO A 237 0.01 11.00 -14.24
CA PRO A 237 -0.82 11.93 -15.00
C PRO A 237 -1.48 11.15 -16.14
N ASN A 238 -2.82 11.14 -16.19
CA ASN A 238 -3.69 10.33 -17.07
C ASN A 238 -4.06 8.93 -16.55
N ASP A 239 -3.86 8.66 -15.26
CA ASP A 239 -4.48 7.49 -14.67
C ASP A 239 -6.01 7.57 -14.82
N ARG A 240 -6.60 6.57 -15.48
CA ARG A 240 -8.06 6.43 -15.65
C ARG A 240 -8.79 6.26 -14.31
N LEU A 241 -8.03 6.12 -13.24
CA LEU A 241 -8.45 5.96 -11.85
C LEU A 241 -8.67 7.30 -11.11
N SER A 242 -8.59 8.44 -11.81
CA SER A 242 -9.04 9.71 -11.25
C SER A 242 -10.55 9.64 -11.02
N ASN A 243 -10.94 9.59 -9.75
CA ASN A 243 -12.32 9.39 -9.35
C ASN A 243 -12.95 10.73 -8.96
N MET A 244 -14.18 10.98 -9.45
CA MET A 244 -14.99 12.13 -9.05
C MET A 244 -16.32 11.62 -8.50
N VAL A 245 -16.73 12.17 -7.37
CA VAL A 245 -18.07 11.95 -6.80
C VAL A 245 -18.70 13.30 -6.47
N GLU A 246 -19.97 13.41 -6.79
CA GLU A 246 -20.82 14.56 -6.47
C GLU A 246 -21.94 14.11 -5.52
N ILE A 247 -22.13 14.85 -4.42
CA ILE A 247 -23.05 14.50 -3.33
C ILE A 247 -24.02 15.64 -3.06
#